data_AF-A0A9W6K3J3-F1
#
_entry.id   AF-A0A9W6K3J3-F1
#
_cell.length_a   1.000
_cell.length_b   1.000
_cell.length_c   1.000
_cell.angle_alpha   90.00
_cell.angle_beta   90.00
_cell.angle_gamma   90.00
#
_symmetry.space_group_name_H-M   'P 1'
#
loop_
_entity.id
_entity.type
_entity.pdbx_description
1 polymer ?
#
loop_
_entity_poly.entity_id
_entity_poly.type
_entity_poly.pdbx_seq_one_letter_code
_entity_poly.pdbx_strand_id
1 'polypeptide(L)'
;MTDTPLPKQPARSERRGNRQPPKPQSPLYRALTGVCLVGALAALVPASQMLLAGLASHRAELALQRWAASAQLPAEAKWQSALDAAKQANALYPVASGTYLEQLGQVYSWKAFDQPAGADSARPSRLLAAAAYRQSAQARPTWPATWAHLAHSKYALDEFDSEFAQAMKQANEWGPYRPDVQLELASIGLRAWPMLNHQQRVDALISARHAMDGTNQAANTLFALAQTNGLEQTLCMSGVDELDGTRNYCTRGGNR
;
A
#
# COMPACT_ATOMS: atom_id res chain seq x y z
N MET A 1 -100.58 -13.10 -3.64
CA MET A 1 -100.06 -14.41 -4.10
C MET A 1 -99.39 -14.20 -5.44
N THR A 2 -98.06 -14.09 -5.44
CA THR A 2 -97.17 -14.33 -6.60
C THR A 2 -95.74 -14.34 -6.05
N ASP A 3 -95.31 -15.50 -5.56
CA ASP A 3 -93.92 -15.77 -5.20
C ASP A 3 -93.12 -16.01 -6.48
N THR A 4 -92.11 -15.18 -6.71
CA THR A 4 -91.14 -15.34 -7.79
C THR A 4 -89.87 -15.97 -7.19
N PRO A 5 -89.41 -17.15 -7.64
CA PRO A 5 -88.23 -17.75 -7.06
C PRO A 5 -86.96 -17.07 -7.60
N LEU A 6 -86.06 -16.72 -6.68
CA LEU A 6 -84.73 -16.18 -6.95
C LEU A 6 -83.84 -17.19 -7.71
N PRO A 7 -82.95 -16.73 -8.61
CA PRO A 7 -82.07 -17.61 -9.37
C PRO A 7 -80.96 -18.18 -8.47
N LYS A 8 -80.72 -19.50 -8.60
CA LYS A 8 -79.64 -20.22 -7.92
C LYS A 8 -78.27 -19.73 -8.43
N GLN A 9 -77.40 -19.31 -7.51
CA GLN A 9 -75.99 -19.03 -7.80
C GLN A 9 -75.26 -20.32 -8.22
N PRO A 10 -74.37 -20.27 -9.22
CA PRO A 10 -73.58 -21.43 -9.60
C PRO A 10 -72.56 -21.78 -8.51
N ALA A 11 -72.37 -23.08 -8.29
CA ALA A 11 -71.43 -23.63 -7.34
C ALA A 11 -69.99 -23.14 -7.63
N ARG A 12 -69.34 -22.59 -6.61
CA ARG A 12 -67.93 -22.15 -6.64
C ARG A 12 -67.05 -23.39 -6.85
N SER A 13 -66.55 -23.60 -8.07
CA SER A 13 -65.64 -24.71 -8.34
C SER A 13 -64.27 -24.40 -7.73
N GLU A 14 -63.90 -25.13 -6.68
CA GLU A 14 -62.52 -25.18 -6.23
C GLU A 14 -61.69 -25.82 -7.35
N ARG A 15 -60.93 -25.00 -8.08
CA ARG A 15 -59.82 -25.49 -8.89
C ARG A 15 -58.78 -26.09 -7.94
N ARG A 16 -58.93 -27.37 -7.61
CA ARG A 16 -57.85 -28.21 -7.09
C ARG A 16 -56.77 -28.24 -8.17
N GLY A 17 -55.84 -27.30 -8.10
CA GLY A 17 -54.64 -27.30 -8.93
C GLY A 17 -53.95 -28.64 -8.75
N ASN A 18 -53.91 -29.42 -9.83
CA ASN A 18 -53.28 -30.73 -9.88
C ASN A 18 -51.77 -30.53 -9.64
N ARG A 19 -51.34 -30.52 -8.38
CA ARG A 19 -49.91 -30.48 -8.01
C ARG A 19 -49.33 -31.83 -8.43
N GLN A 20 -48.75 -31.88 -9.63
CA GLN A 20 -47.97 -33.03 -10.07
C GLN A 20 -46.87 -33.29 -9.02
N PRO A 21 -46.68 -34.55 -8.58
CA PRO A 21 -45.59 -34.87 -7.67
C PRO A 21 -44.26 -34.51 -8.33
N PRO A 22 -43.27 -34.00 -7.57
CA PRO A 22 -41.97 -33.63 -8.13
C PRO A 22 -41.37 -34.85 -8.83
N LYS A 23 -41.00 -34.69 -10.10
CA LYS A 23 -40.37 -35.77 -10.88
C LYS A 23 -39.12 -36.26 -10.14
N PRO A 24 -38.93 -37.58 -9.99
CA PRO A 24 -37.75 -38.12 -9.32
C PRO A 24 -36.49 -37.68 -10.07
N GLN A 25 -35.59 -36.98 -9.37
CA GLN A 25 -34.32 -36.54 -9.94
C GLN A 25 -33.44 -37.74 -10.32
N SER A 26 -32.82 -37.69 -11.49
CA SER A 26 -31.90 -38.73 -11.95
C SER A 26 -30.69 -38.83 -11.00
N PRO A 27 -30.10 -40.03 -10.82
CA PRO A 27 -28.95 -40.22 -9.93
C PRO A 27 -27.75 -39.34 -10.34
N LEU A 28 -27.59 -39.07 -11.64
CA LEU A 28 -26.60 -38.15 -12.18
C LEU A 28 -26.79 -36.71 -11.66
N TYR A 29 -28.02 -36.21 -11.64
CA TYR A 29 -28.32 -34.87 -11.14
C TYR A 29 -28.02 -34.73 -9.64
N ARG A 30 -28.30 -35.78 -8.85
CA ARG A 30 -27.96 -35.82 -7.42
C ARG A 30 -26.45 -35.82 -7.20
N ALA A 31 -25.70 -36.59 -7.99
CA ALA A 31 -24.24 -36.62 -7.94
C ALA A 31 -23.64 -35.24 -8.31
N LEU A 32 -24.11 -34.62 -9.39
CA LEU A 32 -23.68 -33.27 -9.79
C LEU A 32 -23.99 -32.23 -8.72
N THR A 33 -25.19 -32.27 -8.13
CA THR A 33 -25.55 -31.36 -7.03
C THR A 33 -24.63 -31.54 -5.82
N GLY A 34 -24.31 -32.79 -5.46
CA GLY A 34 -23.35 -33.09 -4.39
C GLY A 34 -21.95 -32.54 -4.67
N VAL A 35 -21.44 -32.72 -5.90
CA VAL A 35 -20.15 -32.17 -6.33
C VAL A 35 -20.14 -30.65 -6.25
N CYS A 36 -21.19 -29.98 -6.73
CA CYS A 36 -21.30 -28.52 -6.64
C CYS A 36 -21.34 -28.02 -5.19
N LEU A 37 -22.06 -28.72 -4.29
CA LEU A 37 -22.11 -28.36 -2.86
C LEU A 37 -20.75 -28.51 -2.19
N VAL A 38 -20.03 -29.60 -2.47
CA VAL A 38 -18.67 -29.81 -1.93
C VAL A 38 -17.72 -28.74 -2.48
N GLY A 39 -17.79 -28.43 -3.78
CA GLY A 39 -16.99 -27.37 -4.39
C GLY A 39 -17.27 -26.00 -3.77
N ALA A 40 -18.53 -25.67 -3.51
CA ALA A 40 -18.92 -24.43 -2.85
C ALA A 40 -18.38 -24.36 -1.40
N LEU A 41 -18.50 -25.44 -0.63
CA LEU A 41 -17.95 -25.51 0.72
C LEU A 41 -16.42 -25.39 0.73
N ALA A 42 -15.73 -26.02 -0.22
CA ALA A 42 -14.28 -25.91 -0.36
C ALA A 42 -13.85 -24.47 -0.67
N ALA A 43 -14.61 -23.74 -1.50
CA ALA A 43 -14.33 -22.34 -1.82
C ALA A 43 -14.54 -21.36 -0.64
N LEU A 44 -15.34 -21.73 0.37
CA LEU A 44 -15.53 -20.88 1.57
C LEU A 44 -14.25 -20.73 2.39
N VAL A 45 -13.36 -21.73 2.37
CA VAL A 45 -12.10 -21.69 3.13
C VAL A 45 -11.21 -20.53 2.67
N PRO A 46 -10.74 -20.46 1.39
CA PRO A 46 -9.93 -19.34 0.93
C PRO A 46 -10.69 -18.01 1.00
N ALA A 47 -12.01 -18.00 0.80
CA ALA A 47 -12.81 -16.79 0.94
C ALA A 47 -12.78 -16.23 2.38
N SER A 48 -12.92 -17.10 3.39
CA SER A 48 -12.84 -16.70 4.80
C SER A 48 -11.45 -16.21 5.19
N GLN A 49 -10.41 -16.87 4.68
CA GLN A 49 -9.01 -16.48 4.84
C GLN A 49 -8.75 -15.08 4.28
N MET A 50 -9.17 -14.82 3.04
CA MET A 50 -9.02 -13.51 2.40
C MET A 50 -9.79 -12.42 3.13
N LEU A 51 -11.01 -12.70 3.60
CA LEU A 51 -11.81 -11.75 4.39
C LEU A 51 -11.10 -11.36 5.69
N LEU A 52 -10.62 -12.35 6.45
CA LEU A 52 -9.91 -12.12 7.71
C LEU A 52 -8.57 -11.41 7.49
N ALA A 53 -7.85 -11.77 6.41
CA ALA A 53 -6.62 -11.09 6.01
C ALA A 53 -6.88 -9.60 5.70
N GLY A 54 -7.93 -9.29 4.94
CA GLY A 54 -8.34 -7.92 4.64
C GLY A 54 -8.70 -7.12 5.90
N LEU A 55 -9.40 -7.74 6.86
CA LEU A 55 -9.76 -7.09 8.12
C LEU A 55 -8.53 -6.79 8.98
N ALA A 56 -7.57 -7.73 9.04
CA ALA A 56 -6.29 -7.54 9.73
C ALA A 56 -5.44 -6.44 9.05
N SER A 57 -5.37 -6.46 7.71
CA SER A 57 -4.71 -5.43 6.90
C SER A 57 -5.29 -4.05 7.18
N HIS A 58 -6.62 -3.91 7.23
CA HIS A 58 -7.25 -2.62 7.48
C HIS A 58 -6.89 -2.06 8.87
N ARG A 59 -6.79 -2.91 9.90
CA ARG A 59 -6.36 -2.48 11.24
C ARG A 59 -4.93 -1.95 11.26
N ALA A 60 -4.01 -2.62 10.58
CA ALA A 60 -2.64 -2.15 10.44
C ALA A 60 -2.57 -0.84 9.64
N GLU A 61 -3.42 -0.67 8.62
CA GLU A 61 -3.44 0.52 7.77
C GLU A 61 -3.88 1.76 8.56
N LEU A 62 -4.94 1.62 9.37
CA LEU A 62 -5.39 2.69 10.25
C LEU A 62 -4.32 3.09 11.27
N ALA A 63 -3.46 2.16 11.71
CA ALA A 63 -2.33 2.51 12.57
C ALA A 63 -1.28 3.34 11.80
N LEU A 64 -0.87 2.87 10.62
CA LEU A 64 0.09 3.57 9.76
C LEU A 64 -0.38 4.98 9.37
N GLN A 65 -1.65 5.13 8.96
CA GLN A 65 -2.22 6.44 8.61
C GLN A 65 -2.19 7.42 9.79
N ARG A 66 -2.47 6.96 11.02
CA ARG A 66 -2.40 7.80 12.22
C ARG A 66 -0.97 8.23 12.54
N TRP A 67 0.00 7.33 12.39
CA TRP A 67 1.40 7.65 12.64
C TRP A 67 1.94 8.62 11.61
N ALA A 68 1.62 8.42 10.32
CA ALA A 68 1.97 9.34 9.25
C ALA A 68 1.38 10.75 9.48
N ALA A 69 0.14 10.84 9.95
CA ALA A 69 -0.51 12.13 10.20
C ALA A 69 0.03 12.86 11.45
N SER A 70 0.45 12.13 12.48
CA SER A 70 0.95 12.72 13.73
C SER A 70 2.47 12.94 13.74
N ALA A 71 3.21 12.28 12.84
CA ALA A 71 4.67 12.26 12.81
C ALA A 71 5.32 11.89 14.16
N GLN A 72 4.61 11.12 14.99
CA GLN A 72 5.05 10.72 16.32
C GLN A 72 5.34 9.21 16.36
N LEU A 73 6.38 8.85 17.12
CA LEU A 73 6.74 7.46 17.34
C LEU A 73 5.60 6.75 18.10
N PRO A 74 5.15 5.56 17.64
CA PRO A 74 4.11 4.82 18.34
C PRO A 74 4.60 4.29 19.68
N ALA A 75 3.72 4.33 20.70
CA ALA A 75 3.94 3.58 21.94
C ALA A 75 4.09 2.08 21.63
N GLU A 76 5.01 1.38 22.32
CA GLU A 76 5.37 -0.02 22.02
C GLU A 76 4.15 -0.95 21.91
N ALA A 77 3.18 -0.81 22.83
CA ALA A 77 1.95 -1.62 22.78
C ALA A 77 1.09 -1.36 21.53
N LYS A 78 1.03 -0.12 21.04
CA LYS A 78 0.31 0.24 19.80
C LYS A 78 1.06 -0.24 18.58
N TRP A 79 2.38 -0.14 18.58
CA TRP A 79 3.23 -0.70 17.54
C TRP A 79 3.07 -2.22 17.44
N GLN A 80 3.16 -2.94 18.56
CA GLN A 80 3.01 -4.39 18.60
C GLN A 80 1.61 -4.82 18.10
N SER A 81 0.56 -4.12 18.48
CA SER A 81 -0.79 -4.41 17.98
C SER A 81 -0.92 -4.25 16.45
N ALA A 82 -0.27 -3.24 15.86
CA ALA A 82 -0.25 -3.08 14.41
C ALA A 82 0.60 -4.15 13.73
N LEU A 83 1.72 -4.54 14.37
CA LEU A 83 2.58 -5.61 13.87
C LEU A 83 1.85 -6.95 13.83
N ASP A 84 1.12 -7.29 14.89
CA ASP A 84 0.34 -8.52 14.96
C ASP A 84 -0.76 -8.54 13.88
N ALA A 85 -1.40 -7.40 13.64
CA ALA A 85 -2.38 -7.25 12.56
C ALA A 85 -1.75 -7.42 11.17
N ALA A 86 -0.60 -6.79 10.91
CA ALA A 86 0.11 -6.93 9.63
C ALA A 86 0.62 -8.36 9.40
N LYS A 87 1.15 -9.02 10.44
CA LYS A 87 1.56 -10.43 10.38
C LYS A 87 0.37 -11.34 10.12
N GLN A 88 -0.75 -11.11 10.79
CA GLN A 88 -1.98 -11.87 10.58
C GLN A 88 -2.51 -11.72 9.15
N ALA A 89 -2.48 -10.52 8.56
CA ALA A 89 -2.86 -10.31 7.17
C ALA A 89 -2.02 -11.15 6.20
N ASN A 90 -0.69 -11.18 6.40
CA ASN A 90 0.22 -11.98 5.58
C ASN A 90 0.03 -13.49 5.79
N ALA A 91 -0.21 -13.93 7.02
CA ALA A 91 -0.35 -15.35 7.34
C ALA A 91 -1.68 -15.94 6.86
N LEU A 92 -2.75 -15.14 6.84
CA LEU A 92 -4.08 -15.60 6.43
C LEU A 92 -4.29 -15.55 4.92
N TYR A 93 -3.59 -14.69 4.19
CA TYR A 93 -3.78 -14.62 2.74
C TYR A 93 -3.21 -15.87 2.06
N PRO A 94 -3.96 -16.57 1.18
CA PRO A 94 -3.55 -17.87 0.66
C PRO A 94 -2.26 -17.90 -0.18
N VAL A 95 -1.80 -16.74 -0.64
CA VAL A 95 -0.60 -16.57 -1.47
C VAL A 95 0.24 -15.40 -0.96
N ALA A 96 1.47 -15.24 -1.46
CA ALA A 96 2.25 -14.06 -1.14
C ALA A 96 1.56 -12.78 -1.66
N SER A 97 1.07 -11.94 -0.75
CA SER A 97 0.47 -10.65 -1.08
C SER A 97 1.52 -9.55 -0.99
N GLY A 98 1.93 -9.01 -2.14
CA GLY A 98 2.85 -7.87 -2.15
C GLY A 98 2.31 -6.69 -1.34
N THR A 99 1.00 -6.44 -1.35
CA THR A 99 0.39 -5.36 -0.56
C THR A 99 0.55 -5.57 0.95
N TYR A 100 0.37 -6.79 1.44
CA TYR A 100 0.47 -7.07 2.86
C TYR A 100 1.94 -7.14 3.32
N LEU A 101 2.84 -7.61 2.45
CA LEU A 101 4.28 -7.58 2.70
C LEU A 101 4.81 -6.15 2.77
N GLU A 102 4.33 -5.28 1.88
CA GLU A 102 4.60 -3.85 1.90
C GLU A 102 4.19 -3.21 3.23
N GLN A 103 2.95 -3.48 3.65
CA GLN A 103 2.41 -2.95 4.88
C GLN A 103 3.19 -3.44 6.11
N LEU A 104 3.61 -4.71 6.11
CA LEU A 104 4.44 -5.27 7.16
C LEU A 104 5.80 -4.55 7.24
N GLY A 105 6.41 -4.26 6.09
CA GLY A 105 7.63 -3.46 6.00
C GLY A 105 7.47 -2.08 6.62
N GLN A 106 6.35 -1.41 6.33
CA GLN A 106 6.05 -0.08 6.90
C GLN A 106 5.88 -0.16 8.41
N VAL A 107 5.18 -1.16 8.94
CA VAL A 107 5.05 -1.32 10.40
C VAL A 107 6.42 -1.52 11.05
N TYR A 108 7.31 -2.30 10.43
CA TYR A 108 8.67 -2.46 10.94
C TYR A 108 9.49 -1.15 10.88
N SER A 109 9.39 -0.36 9.81
CA SER A 109 10.13 0.90 9.70
C SER A 109 9.70 1.92 10.75
N TRP A 110 8.42 1.92 11.15
CA TRP A 110 7.91 2.80 12.19
C TRP A 110 8.46 2.53 13.60
N LYS A 111 9.01 1.35 13.89
CA LYS A 111 9.51 1.03 15.25
C LYS A 111 10.59 1.99 15.73
N ALA A 112 11.42 2.46 14.80
CA ALA A 112 12.60 3.28 15.07
C ALA A 112 12.73 4.40 14.03
N PHE A 113 11.59 5.02 13.69
CA PHE A 113 11.48 6.04 12.66
C PHE A 113 12.25 7.32 13.00
N ASP A 114 12.38 7.65 14.28
CA ASP A 114 13.08 8.83 14.79
C ASP A 114 14.61 8.63 14.94
N GLN A 115 15.08 7.38 14.81
CA GLN A 115 16.49 7.06 14.99
C GLN A 115 17.29 7.45 13.74
N PRO A 116 18.54 7.94 13.88
CA PRO A 116 19.38 8.28 12.74
C PRO A 116 19.73 7.04 11.91
N ALA A 117 20.12 7.23 10.65
CA ALA A 117 20.66 6.16 9.81
C ALA A 117 21.87 5.50 10.50
N GLY A 118 22.04 4.18 10.34
CA GLY A 118 23.11 3.41 10.96
C GLY A 118 22.96 3.12 12.47
N ALA A 119 21.95 3.65 13.16
CA ALA A 119 21.73 3.38 14.58
C ALA A 119 21.55 1.88 14.90
N ASP A 120 22.41 1.33 15.76
CA ASP A 120 22.40 -0.10 16.14
C ASP A 120 21.10 -0.54 16.82
N SER A 121 20.50 0.32 17.65
CA SER A 121 19.22 0.07 18.31
C SER A 121 18.06 -0.13 17.32
N ALA A 122 18.15 0.49 16.14
CA ALA A 122 17.14 0.43 15.08
C ALA A 122 17.43 -0.67 14.04
N ARG A 123 18.65 -1.21 14.02
CA ARG A 123 19.10 -2.20 13.02
C ARG A 123 18.16 -3.41 12.90
N PRO A 124 17.69 -4.05 13.99
CA PRO A 124 16.82 -5.22 13.88
C PRO A 124 15.50 -4.93 13.15
N SER A 125 14.83 -3.82 13.46
CA SER A 125 13.56 -3.47 12.81
C SER A 125 13.77 -3.06 11.36
N ARG A 126 14.85 -2.36 11.04
CA ARG A 126 15.20 -1.96 9.67
C ARG A 126 15.52 -3.16 8.77
N LEU A 127 16.22 -4.17 9.30
CA LEU A 127 16.46 -5.43 8.56
C LEU A 127 15.15 -6.17 8.26
N LEU A 128 14.22 -6.22 9.23
CA LEU A 128 12.91 -6.81 9.03
C LEU A 128 12.07 -6.03 8.01
N ALA A 129 12.14 -4.69 8.02
CA ALA A 129 11.50 -3.84 7.03
C ALA A 129 12.05 -4.12 5.62
N ALA A 130 13.37 -4.07 5.44
CA ALA A 130 14.03 -4.36 4.17
C ALA A 130 13.68 -5.77 3.64
N ALA A 131 13.65 -6.77 4.52
CA ALA A 131 13.27 -8.13 4.15
C ALA A 131 11.81 -8.22 3.66
N ALA A 132 10.88 -7.52 4.32
CA ALA A 132 9.48 -7.47 3.92
C ALA A 132 9.30 -6.73 2.58
N TYR A 133 10.00 -5.62 2.37
CA TYR A 133 9.99 -4.89 1.09
C TYR A 133 10.60 -5.71 -0.05
N ARG A 134 11.67 -6.47 0.21
CA ARG A 134 12.24 -7.40 -0.79
C ARG A 134 11.22 -8.46 -1.22
N GLN A 135 10.48 -9.05 -0.28
CA GLN A 135 9.42 -10.00 -0.59
C GLN A 135 8.25 -9.33 -1.33
N SER A 136 7.87 -8.11 -0.93
CA SER A 136 6.86 -7.30 -1.61
C SER A 136 7.25 -7.02 -3.07
N ALA A 137 8.52 -6.71 -3.32
CA ALA A 137 9.06 -6.43 -4.65
C ALA A 137 9.08 -7.69 -5.52
N GLN A 138 9.37 -8.86 -4.94
CA GLN A 138 9.27 -10.14 -5.66
C GLN A 138 7.82 -10.45 -6.05
N ALA A 139 6.85 -10.17 -5.18
CA ALA A 139 5.43 -10.38 -5.48
C ALA A 139 4.86 -9.35 -6.46
N ARG A 140 5.40 -8.12 -6.50
CA ARG A 140 4.98 -7.03 -7.39
C ARG A 140 6.19 -6.23 -7.90
N PRO A 141 6.93 -6.74 -8.89
CA PRO A 141 8.18 -6.12 -9.36
C PRO A 141 8.02 -4.72 -9.95
N THR A 142 6.81 -4.39 -10.41
CA THR A 142 6.50 -3.11 -11.06
C THR A 142 5.88 -2.09 -10.10
N TRP A 143 5.88 -2.34 -8.79
CA TRP A 143 5.29 -1.42 -7.80
C TRP A 143 6.36 -0.46 -7.23
N PRO A 144 6.42 0.82 -7.67
CA PRO A 144 7.54 1.71 -7.34
C PRO A 144 7.65 2.09 -5.87
N ALA A 145 6.53 2.15 -5.13
CA ALA A 145 6.57 2.52 -3.71
C ALA A 145 7.36 1.49 -2.88
N THR A 146 7.23 0.20 -3.22
CA THR A 146 8.00 -0.87 -2.57
C THR A 146 9.49 -0.69 -2.78
N TRP A 147 9.90 -0.33 -3.99
CA TRP A 147 11.30 -0.06 -4.30
C TRP A 147 11.81 1.19 -3.59
N ALA A 148 11.01 2.26 -3.50
CA ALA A 148 11.36 3.46 -2.77
C ALA A 148 11.55 3.17 -1.26
N HIS A 149 10.63 2.42 -0.65
CA HIS A 149 10.75 2.03 0.75
C HIS A 149 11.89 1.03 1.01
N LEU A 150 12.21 0.16 0.05
CA LEU A 150 13.41 -0.68 0.13
C LEU A 150 14.67 0.21 0.11
N ALA A 151 14.76 1.17 -0.82
CA ALA A 151 15.88 2.11 -0.87
C ALA A 151 16.00 2.93 0.42
N HIS A 152 14.90 3.40 0.99
CA HIS A 152 14.88 4.07 2.29
C HIS A 152 15.37 3.16 3.41
N SER A 153 14.92 1.89 3.46
CA SER A 153 15.36 0.95 4.48
C SER A 153 16.87 0.67 4.38
N LYS A 154 17.40 0.56 3.17
CA LYS A 154 18.84 0.40 2.90
C LYS A 154 19.62 1.65 3.32
N TYR A 155 19.14 2.84 2.99
CA TYR A 155 19.70 4.11 3.50
C TYR A 155 19.71 4.15 5.03
N ALA A 156 18.60 3.78 5.67
CA ALA A 156 18.50 3.77 7.14
C ALA A 156 19.44 2.73 7.79
N LEU A 157 19.83 1.68 7.06
CA LEU A 157 20.83 0.68 7.48
C LEU A 157 22.28 1.11 7.20
N ASP A 158 22.49 2.25 6.53
CA ASP A 158 23.79 2.71 6.02
C ASP A 158 24.38 1.75 4.96
N GLU A 159 23.50 1.07 4.21
CA GLU A 159 23.87 0.07 3.19
C GLU A 159 23.76 0.65 1.78
N PHE A 160 24.82 1.30 1.30
CA PHE A 160 24.92 1.87 -0.06
C PHE A 160 25.50 0.90 -1.09
N ASP A 161 24.87 -0.27 -1.20
CA ASP A 161 25.31 -1.35 -2.09
C ASP A 161 24.55 -1.38 -3.43
N SER A 162 24.74 -2.44 -4.21
CA SER A 162 24.04 -2.64 -5.48
C SER A 162 22.52 -2.78 -5.31
N GLU A 163 22.04 -3.30 -4.18
CA GLU A 163 20.61 -3.42 -3.90
C GLU A 163 19.99 -2.04 -3.65
N PHE A 164 20.68 -1.16 -2.91
CA PHE A 164 20.27 0.24 -2.78
C PHE A 164 20.19 0.93 -4.15
N ALA A 165 21.22 0.80 -4.98
CA ALA A 165 21.23 1.40 -6.31
C ALA A 165 20.11 0.85 -7.22
N GLN A 166 19.87 -0.46 -7.17
CA GLN A 166 18.79 -1.11 -7.91
C GLN A 166 17.42 -0.62 -7.43
N ALA A 167 17.21 -0.50 -6.12
CA ALA A 167 15.95 -0.04 -5.54
C ALA A 167 15.63 1.40 -5.97
N MET A 168 16.60 2.31 -5.89
CA MET A 168 16.44 3.69 -6.40
C MET A 168 16.07 3.70 -7.89
N LYS A 169 16.78 2.92 -8.71
CA LYS A 169 16.51 2.82 -10.15
C LYS A 169 15.11 2.29 -10.44
N GLN A 170 14.70 1.18 -9.82
CA GLN A 170 13.39 0.57 -10.06
C GLN A 170 12.23 1.46 -9.58
N ALA A 171 12.41 2.15 -8.44
CA ALA A 171 11.44 3.12 -7.96
C ALA A 171 11.21 4.25 -8.97
N ASN A 172 12.30 4.78 -9.55
CA ASN A 172 12.20 5.83 -10.56
C ASN A 172 11.62 5.31 -11.89
N GLU A 173 12.03 4.12 -12.33
CA GLU A 173 11.54 3.49 -13.57
C GLU A 173 10.02 3.26 -13.55
N TRP A 174 9.49 2.72 -12.46
CA TRP A 174 8.06 2.41 -12.34
C TRP A 174 7.21 3.55 -11.76
N GLY A 175 7.83 4.60 -11.22
CA GLY A 175 7.16 5.70 -10.53
C GLY A 175 7.59 7.11 -10.95
N PRO A 176 7.92 7.41 -12.22
CA PRO A 176 8.50 8.70 -12.62
C PRO A 176 7.60 9.91 -12.31
N TYR A 177 6.28 9.70 -12.29
CA TYR A 177 5.28 10.76 -12.06
C TYR A 177 4.46 10.58 -10.77
N ARG A 178 4.92 9.72 -9.86
CA ARG A 178 4.23 9.46 -8.57
C ARG A 178 4.79 10.42 -7.51
N PRO A 179 4.03 11.43 -7.05
CA PRO A 179 4.58 12.48 -6.19
C PRO A 179 5.17 11.95 -4.88
N ASP A 180 4.54 10.94 -4.29
CA ASP A 180 5.00 10.24 -3.09
C ASP A 180 6.34 9.54 -3.30
N VAL A 181 6.47 8.82 -4.43
CA VAL A 181 7.72 8.12 -4.80
C VAL A 181 8.83 9.13 -5.08
N GLN A 182 8.55 10.17 -5.87
CA GLN A 182 9.54 11.18 -6.23
C GLN A 182 10.01 11.98 -5.00
N LEU A 183 9.10 12.29 -4.05
CA LEU A 183 9.46 12.91 -2.78
C LEU A 183 10.38 12.02 -1.96
N GLU A 184 10.09 10.71 -1.87
CA GLU A 184 10.91 9.76 -1.13
C GLU A 184 12.31 9.63 -1.75
N LEU A 185 12.39 9.45 -3.08
CA LEU A 185 13.67 9.35 -3.80
C LEU A 185 14.52 10.62 -3.69
N ALA A 186 13.89 11.79 -3.81
CA ALA A 186 14.55 13.06 -3.59
C ALA A 186 15.08 13.20 -2.16
N SER A 187 14.26 12.80 -1.17
CA SER A 187 14.62 12.89 0.24
C SER A 187 15.77 11.94 0.60
N ILE A 188 15.77 10.71 0.07
CA ILE A 188 16.90 9.79 0.18
C ILE A 188 18.12 10.42 -0.49
N GLY A 189 17.96 10.94 -1.70
CA GLY A 189 19.08 11.43 -2.50
C GLY A 189 19.80 12.62 -1.89
N LEU A 190 19.05 13.58 -1.32
CA LEU A 190 19.62 14.73 -0.63
C LEU A 190 20.34 14.35 0.67
N ARG A 191 19.83 13.35 1.42
CA ARG A 191 20.48 12.86 2.65
C ARG A 191 21.70 11.99 2.39
N ALA A 192 21.65 11.17 1.34
CA ALA A 192 22.71 10.24 0.97
C ALA A 192 23.73 10.85 0.01
N TRP A 193 23.64 12.15 -0.29
CA TRP A 193 24.34 12.80 -1.40
C TRP A 193 25.83 12.46 -1.54
N PRO A 194 26.64 12.43 -0.47
CA PRO A 194 28.07 12.12 -0.57
C PRO A 194 28.34 10.68 -1.05
N MET A 195 27.42 9.76 -0.76
CA MET A 195 27.53 8.33 -1.08
C MET A 195 27.01 7.97 -2.49
N LEU A 196 26.29 8.90 -3.14
CA LEU A 196 25.74 8.68 -4.46
C LEU A 196 26.78 8.88 -5.57
N ASN A 197 26.66 8.07 -6.62
CA ASN A 197 27.38 8.31 -7.88
C ASN A 197 26.74 9.45 -8.69
N HIS A 198 27.40 9.86 -9.78
CA HIS A 198 26.93 10.96 -10.61
C HIS A 198 25.49 10.76 -11.14
N GLN A 199 25.18 9.57 -11.68
CA GLN A 199 23.84 9.31 -12.23
C GLN A 199 22.76 9.36 -11.13
N GLN A 200 23.03 8.76 -9.97
CA GLN A 200 22.10 8.78 -8.83
C GLN A 200 21.85 10.20 -8.32
N ARG A 201 22.86 11.08 -8.34
CA ARG A 201 22.70 12.50 -8.00
C ARG A 201 21.81 13.23 -8.99
N VAL A 202 21.99 12.97 -10.29
CA VAL A 202 21.13 13.53 -11.35
C VAL A 202 19.69 13.05 -11.16
N ASP A 203 19.49 11.75 -10.96
CA ASP A 203 18.16 11.17 -10.75
C ASP A 203 17.50 11.75 -9.50
N ALA A 204 18.24 11.92 -8.40
CA ALA A 204 17.73 12.53 -7.18
C ALA A 204 17.29 14.00 -7.37
N LEU A 205 18.01 14.77 -8.18
CA LEU A 205 17.63 16.16 -8.52
C LEU A 205 16.39 16.21 -9.42
N ILE A 206 16.27 15.29 -10.38
CA ILE A 206 15.08 15.15 -11.22
C ILE A 206 13.87 14.79 -10.34
N SER A 207 14.03 13.83 -9.42
CA SER A 207 12.99 13.48 -8.46
C SER A 207 12.61 14.65 -7.55
N ALA A 208 13.60 15.43 -7.09
CA ALA A 208 13.33 16.61 -6.29
C ALA A 208 12.48 17.60 -7.08
N ARG A 209 12.81 17.88 -8.34
CA ARG A 209 12.02 18.77 -9.21
C ARG A 209 10.57 18.29 -9.33
N HIS A 210 10.37 17.03 -9.70
CA HIS A 210 9.01 16.47 -9.84
C HIS A 210 8.20 16.56 -8.54
N ALA A 211 8.83 16.32 -7.39
CA ALA A 211 8.17 16.44 -6.09
C ALA A 211 7.85 17.91 -5.73
N MET A 212 8.79 18.84 -5.98
CA MET A 212 8.62 20.27 -5.73
C MET A 212 7.51 20.90 -6.58
N ASP A 213 7.36 20.46 -7.83
CA ASP A 213 6.28 20.91 -8.73
C ASP A 213 4.90 20.37 -8.31
N GLY A 214 4.87 19.29 -7.53
CA GLY A 214 3.63 18.65 -7.09
C GLY A 214 2.90 19.42 -5.99
N THR A 215 3.60 19.79 -4.90
CA THR A 215 2.98 20.49 -3.76
C THR A 215 3.95 21.45 -3.05
N ASN A 216 3.42 22.54 -2.48
CA ASN A 216 4.21 23.47 -1.66
C ASN A 216 4.84 22.79 -0.44
N GLN A 217 4.16 21.81 0.17
CA GLN A 217 4.68 21.06 1.32
C GLN A 217 5.91 20.23 0.93
N ALA A 218 5.87 19.53 -0.20
CA ALA A 218 7.01 18.79 -0.72
C ALA A 218 8.17 19.76 -1.03
N ALA A 219 7.88 20.91 -1.66
CA ALA A 219 8.88 21.93 -1.94
C ALA A 219 9.58 22.47 -0.69
N ASN A 220 8.80 22.84 0.34
CA ASN A 220 9.35 23.30 1.61
C ASN A 220 10.18 22.23 2.32
N THR A 221 9.70 20.97 2.29
CA THR A 221 10.40 19.83 2.91
C THR A 221 11.75 19.59 2.25
N LEU A 222 11.79 19.53 0.92
CA LEU A 222 13.02 19.27 0.17
C LEU A 222 14.00 20.44 0.25
N PHE A 223 13.51 21.67 0.26
CA PHE A 223 14.37 22.84 0.43
C PHE A 223 15.01 22.88 1.83
N ALA A 224 14.23 22.65 2.90
CA ALA A 224 14.77 22.55 4.26
C ALA A 224 15.79 21.41 4.39
N LEU A 225 15.52 20.28 3.72
CA LEU A 225 16.45 19.15 3.67
C LEU A 225 17.74 19.51 2.94
N ALA A 226 17.66 20.20 1.79
CA ALA A 226 18.82 20.65 1.05
C ALA A 226 19.68 21.63 1.87
N GLN A 227 19.07 22.59 2.56
CA GLN A 227 19.80 23.50 3.46
C GLN A 227 20.53 22.76 4.57
N THR A 228 19.87 21.79 5.19
CA THR A 228 20.48 20.98 6.27
C THR A 228 21.69 20.19 5.79
N ASN A 229 21.73 19.83 4.50
CA ASN A 229 22.82 19.08 3.88
C ASN A 229 23.80 19.95 3.07
N GLY A 230 23.64 21.28 3.06
CA GLY A 230 24.49 22.21 2.28
C GLY A 230 24.35 22.05 0.76
N LEU A 231 23.18 21.64 0.28
CA LEU A 231 22.87 21.36 -1.13
C LEU A 231 21.90 22.37 -1.73
N GLU A 232 21.64 23.49 -1.08
CA GLU A 232 20.66 24.49 -1.52
C GLU A 232 21.01 25.04 -2.91
N GLN A 233 22.29 25.37 -3.14
CA GLN A 233 22.73 25.85 -4.46
C GLN A 233 22.61 24.77 -5.52
N THR A 234 22.99 23.53 -5.19
CA THR A 234 22.89 22.40 -6.13
C THR A 234 21.45 22.14 -6.54
N LEU A 235 20.52 22.11 -5.57
CA LEU A 235 19.10 21.94 -5.83
C LEU A 235 18.57 23.08 -6.71
N CYS A 236 18.91 24.33 -6.38
CA CYS A 236 18.39 25.50 -7.08
C CYS A 236 19.02 25.75 -8.46
N MET A 237 20.31 25.44 -8.66
CA MET A 237 21.00 25.57 -9.94
C MET A 237 20.69 24.42 -10.90
N SER A 238 20.26 23.26 -10.39
CA SER A 238 19.78 22.18 -11.25
C SER A 238 18.46 22.51 -11.96
N GLY A 239 17.81 23.65 -11.63
CA GLY A 239 16.52 24.11 -12.16
C GLY A 239 16.58 25.10 -13.34
N VAL A 240 17.74 25.30 -13.99
CA VAL A 240 17.91 26.42 -14.95
C VAL A 240 17.27 26.17 -16.33
N ASP A 241 16.93 24.93 -16.70
CA ASP A 241 16.15 24.66 -17.91
C ASP A 241 14.69 24.32 -17.60
N GLU A 242 13.82 25.24 -18.03
CA GLU A 242 12.36 25.15 -18.23
C GLU A 242 11.46 24.77 -17.03
N LEU A 243 10.73 25.79 -16.53
CA LEU A 243 9.31 25.84 -16.10
C LEU A 243 9.15 26.81 -14.91
N ASP A 244 8.29 27.83 -15.08
CA ASP A 244 8.11 29.01 -14.22
C ASP A 244 7.72 28.76 -12.75
N GLY A 245 7.58 27.51 -12.29
CA GLY A 245 7.19 27.14 -10.92
C GLY A 245 8.35 27.06 -9.93
N THR A 246 9.48 26.46 -10.31
CA THR A 246 10.67 26.26 -9.44
C THR A 246 11.38 27.56 -9.10
N ARG A 247 11.24 28.60 -9.94
CA ARG A 247 11.87 29.92 -9.72
C ARG A 247 11.47 30.56 -8.40
N ASN A 248 10.25 30.37 -7.91
CA ASN A 248 9.79 31.10 -6.72
C ASN A 248 10.38 30.56 -5.40
N TYR A 249 10.74 29.27 -5.31
CA TYR A 249 11.26 28.68 -4.08
C TYR A 249 12.73 29.01 -3.82
N CYS A 250 13.53 29.07 -4.89
CA CYS A 250 14.96 29.35 -4.81
C CYS A 250 15.32 30.83 -4.84
N THR A 251 14.39 31.71 -5.24
CA THR A 251 14.61 33.17 -5.29
C THR A 251 13.98 33.94 -4.13
N ARG A 252 12.98 33.37 -3.43
CA ARG A 252 12.48 33.87 -2.14
C ARG A 252 13.01 32.95 -1.04
N GLY A 253 14.10 33.33 -0.38
CA GLY A 253 14.62 32.62 0.78
C GLY A 253 13.48 32.23 1.72
N GLY A 254 13.28 30.92 1.90
CA GLY A 254 12.13 30.24 2.48
C GLY A 254 11.44 30.93 3.65
N ASN A 255 10.54 31.86 3.33
CA ASN A 255 9.59 32.48 4.26
C ASN A 255 8.33 32.89 3.48
N ARG A 256 7.35 31.99 3.44
CA ARG A 256 5.92 32.30 3.41
C ARG A 256 5.17 31.25 4.21
#